data_AF-A0A8T3MTG0-F1
#
_entry.id   AF-A0A8T3MTG0-F1
#
_cell.length_a   1.000
_cell.length_b   1.000
_cell.length_c   1.000
_cell.angle_alpha   90.00
_cell.angle_beta   90.00
_cell.angle_gamma   90.00
#
_symmetry.space_group_name_H-M   'P 1'
#
loop_
_entity.id
_entity.type
_entity.pdbx_description
1 polymer ?
#
loop_
_entity_poly.entity_id
_entity_poly.type
_entity_poly.pdbx_seq_one_letter_code
_entity_poly.pdbx_strand_id
1 'polypeptide(L)'
;MIAVRDLSVAQLESPLGRTSPVLKLAVALGWLIGLAFTLDPLPPLLIAGVALGAGVQLGRIPGRQLSRTLAPLWVAAVGIGLFNMLFSAINQDPGATELVRLGPLRVAQEAALAGVGLGLRVVAIAAVGAVFSLTTDATRLVDSLVQQARVPERFAYGALAAYQAIPRFAEDLATLRQARRIRGLRGGWHPRLLLGLLVLAIRHGDRMALAMDARAFGSGPRSSYRDVRWTALDGVVGLGSGVVLVAALAIGS
;
A
#
# COMPACT_ATOMS: atom_id res chain seq x y z
N MET A 1 10.34 -13.58 12.15
CA MET A 1 9.11 -14.21 11.64
C MET A 1 8.29 -13.13 10.95
N ILE A 2 8.45 -12.96 9.64
CA ILE A 2 7.58 -12.06 8.88
C ILE A 2 6.32 -12.88 8.61
N ALA A 3 5.40 -12.90 9.58
CA ALA A 3 4.11 -13.52 9.36
C ALA A 3 3.40 -12.69 8.29
N VAL A 4 3.14 -13.29 7.13
CA VAL A 4 2.10 -12.80 6.23
C VAL A 4 0.84 -12.77 7.07
N ARG A 5 0.33 -11.57 7.37
CA ARG A 5 -0.84 -11.43 8.22
C ARG A 5 -2.04 -11.83 7.39
N ASP A 6 -2.58 -13.01 7.69
CA ASP A 6 -3.85 -13.43 7.16
C ASP A 6 -4.94 -12.46 7.64
N LEU A 7 -5.83 -12.08 6.72
CA LEU A 7 -6.99 -11.26 7.05
C LEU A 7 -7.88 -12.05 8.02
N SER A 8 -8.39 -11.37 9.04
CA SER A 8 -9.35 -12.00 9.96
C SER A 8 -10.65 -12.33 9.22
N VAL A 9 -11.36 -13.36 9.68
CA VAL A 9 -12.67 -13.75 9.12
C VAL A 9 -13.65 -12.57 9.10
N ALA A 10 -13.65 -11.76 10.16
CA ALA A 10 -14.47 -10.55 10.25
C ALA A 10 -14.15 -9.50 9.16
N GLN A 11 -12.89 -9.40 8.72
CA GLN A 11 -12.49 -8.51 7.63
C GLN A 11 -12.90 -9.07 6.26
N LEU A 12 -12.80 -10.39 6.06
CA LEU A 12 -13.21 -11.05 4.81
C LEU A 12 -14.72 -10.98 4.58
N GLU A 13 -15.51 -11.12 5.65
CA GLU A 13 -16.98 -11.05 5.60
C GLU A 13 -17.54 -9.61 5.59
N SER A 14 -16.69 -8.61 5.86
CA SER A 14 -17.08 -7.21 5.89
C SER A 14 -17.59 -6.72 4.51
N PRO A 15 -18.45 -5.69 4.46
CA PRO A 15 -18.88 -5.09 3.20
C PRO A 15 -17.72 -4.75 2.26
N LEU A 16 -16.65 -4.14 2.77
CA LEU A 16 -15.43 -3.92 1.99
C LEU A 16 -14.79 -5.25 1.64
N GLY A 17 -14.61 -6.19 2.57
CA GLY A 17 -14.06 -7.52 2.29
C GLY A 17 -14.72 -8.24 1.11
N ARG A 18 -16.04 -8.08 0.93
CA ARG A 18 -16.83 -8.70 -0.14
C ARG A 18 -16.75 -7.98 -1.48
N THR A 19 -16.45 -6.68 -1.50
CA THR A 19 -16.25 -5.89 -2.73
C THR A 19 -15.14 -6.49 -3.60
N SER A 20 -15.26 -6.35 -4.92
CA SER A 20 -14.22 -6.68 -5.87
C SER A 20 -12.90 -5.98 -5.51
N PRO A 21 -11.79 -6.74 -5.37
CA PRO A 21 -10.47 -6.16 -5.14
C PRO A 21 -9.97 -5.25 -6.26
N VAL A 22 -10.30 -5.52 -7.54
CA VAL A 22 -9.96 -4.63 -8.66
C VAL A 22 -10.61 -3.27 -8.47
N LEU A 23 -11.88 -3.23 -8.06
CA LEU A 23 -12.55 -1.97 -7.80
C LEU A 23 -11.86 -1.21 -6.67
N LYS A 24 -11.55 -1.87 -5.54
CA LYS A 24 -10.83 -1.21 -4.45
C LYS A 24 -9.48 -0.67 -4.89
N LEU A 25 -8.77 -1.41 -5.73
CA LEU A 25 -7.51 -0.97 -6.31
C LEU A 25 -7.72 0.28 -7.17
N ALA A 26 -8.72 0.28 -8.05
CA ALA A 26 -9.06 1.42 -8.89
C ALA A 26 -9.47 2.65 -8.05
N VAL A 27 -10.26 2.46 -6.99
CA VAL A 27 -10.65 3.51 -6.05
C VAL A 27 -9.44 4.06 -5.31
N ALA A 28 -8.58 3.19 -4.77
CA ALA A 28 -7.37 3.59 -4.08
C ALA A 28 -6.46 4.39 -5.02
N LEU A 29 -6.20 3.90 -6.23
CA LEU A 29 -5.42 4.61 -7.23
C LEU A 29 -6.06 5.95 -7.62
N GLY A 30 -7.37 6.00 -7.83
CA GLY A 30 -8.10 7.23 -8.14
C GLY A 30 -7.95 8.29 -7.05
N TRP A 31 -8.07 7.90 -5.77
CA TRP A 31 -7.85 8.79 -4.65
C TRP A 31 -6.39 9.24 -4.54
N LEU A 32 -5.43 8.34 -4.74
CA LEU A 32 -3.99 8.70 -4.75
C LEU A 32 -3.64 9.68 -5.87
N ILE A 33 -4.19 9.48 -7.07
CA ILE A 33 -4.02 10.38 -8.21
C ILE A 33 -4.70 11.73 -7.92
N GLY A 34 -5.93 11.73 -7.38
CA GLY A 34 -6.62 12.97 -7.03
C GLY A 34 -5.87 13.81 -6.00
N LEU A 35 -5.28 13.17 -4.99
CA LEU A 35 -4.43 13.84 -3.99
C LEU A 35 -3.20 14.53 -4.59
N ALA A 36 -2.74 14.10 -5.78
CA ALA A 36 -1.62 14.73 -6.47
C ALA A 36 -2.00 16.10 -7.09
N PHE A 37 -3.28 16.32 -7.39
CA PHE A 37 -3.77 17.57 -8.00
C PHE A 37 -4.20 18.62 -6.99
N THR A 38 -4.32 18.28 -5.71
CA THR A 38 -4.78 19.19 -4.65
C THR A 38 -3.61 19.85 -3.93
N LEU A 39 -3.51 21.17 -3.91
CA LEU A 39 -2.51 21.92 -3.14
C LEU A 39 -2.98 22.23 -1.71
N ASP A 40 -4.30 22.30 -1.50
CA ASP A 40 -4.90 22.64 -0.21
C ASP A 40 -4.81 21.52 0.84
N PRO A 41 -4.86 21.87 2.14
CA PRO A 41 -4.84 20.90 3.23
C PRO A 41 -6.18 20.17 3.45
N LEU A 42 -7.30 20.73 2.98
CA LEU A 42 -8.64 20.19 3.20
C LEU A 42 -8.93 18.88 2.45
N PRO A 43 -8.62 18.74 1.14
CA PRO A 43 -8.91 17.51 0.40
C PRO A 43 -8.18 16.27 0.96
N PRO A 44 -6.88 16.34 1.34
CA PRO A 44 -6.21 15.24 2.02
C PRO A 44 -6.86 14.84 3.33
N LEU A 45 -7.31 15.81 4.13
CA LEU A 45 -7.99 15.54 5.40
C LEU A 45 -9.31 14.78 5.17
N LEU A 46 -10.10 15.21 4.19
CA LEU A 46 -11.38 14.58 3.85
C LEU A 46 -11.16 13.14 3.36
N ILE A 47 -10.23 12.93 2.42
CA ILE A 47 -9.91 11.59 1.90
C ILE A 47 -9.39 10.69 3.02
N ALA A 48 -8.49 11.19 3.88
CA ALA A 48 -8.00 10.42 5.03
C ALA A 48 -9.14 10.03 5.98
N GLY A 49 -10.02 10.99 6.33
CA GLY A 49 -11.15 10.76 7.23
C GLY A 49 -12.12 9.71 6.68
N VAL A 50 -12.50 9.83 5.40
CA VAL A 50 -13.41 8.87 4.75
C VAL A 50 -12.74 7.50 4.63
N ALA A 51 -11.45 7.43 4.25
CA ALA A 51 -10.72 6.16 4.17
C ALA A 51 -10.73 5.43 5.52
N LEU A 52 -10.33 6.10 6.59
CA LEU A 52 -10.26 5.54 7.94
C LEU A 52 -11.65 5.16 8.47
N GLY A 53 -12.65 6.02 8.27
CA GLY A 53 -14.03 5.76 8.65
C GLY A 53 -14.60 4.53 7.94
N ALA A 54 -14.41 4.43 6.62
CA ALA A 54 -14.79 3.27 5.83
C ALA A 54 -14.04 2.00 6.28
N GLY A 55 -12.75 2.09 6.57
CA GLY A 55 -11.95 0.96 7.06
C GLY A 55 -12.46 0.40 8.40
N VAL A 56 -12.84 1.27 9.34
CA VAL A 56 -13.37 0.86 10.64
C VAL A 56 -14.81 0.35 10.53
N GLN A 57 -15.68 1.07 9.81
CA GLN A 57 -17.12 0.75 9.76
C GLN A 57 -17.42 -0.36 8.75
N LEU A 58 -16.97 -0.21 7.50
CA LEU A 58 -17.27 -1.11 6.39
C LEU A 58 -16.22 -2.23 6.24
N GLY A 59 -15.00 -2.02 6.72
CA GLY A 59 -13.92 -3.03 6.71
C GLY A 59 -13.80 -3.81 8.01
N ARG A 60 -14.51 -3.39 9.07
CA ARG A 60 -14.44 -3.95 10.43
C ARG A 60 -13.01 -4.11 10.94
N ILE A 61 -12.11 -3.20 10.55
CA ILE A 61 -10.71 -3.22 10.98
C ILE A 61 -10.66 -2.79 12.46
N PRO A 62 -10.01 -3.57 13.34
CA PRO A 62 -9.87 -3.16 14.73
C PRO A 62 -8.99 -1.90 14.81
N GLY A 63 -9.47 -0.86 15.50
CA GLY A 63 -8.79 0.45 15.58
C GLY A 63 -7.34 0.36 16.08
N ARG A 64 -7.04 -0.60 16.97
CA ARG A 64 -5.67 -0.88 17.45
C ARG A 64 -4.74 -1.41 16.34
N GLN A 65 -5.26 -2.18 15.39
CA GLN A 65 -4.49 -2.64 14.24
C GLN A 65 -4.23 -1.48 13.28
N LEU A 66 -5.26 -0.67 13.01
CA LEU A 66 -5.15 0.51 12.16
C LEU A 66 -4.14 1.52 12.71
N SER A 67 -4.22 1.85 14.01
CA SER A 67 -3.30 2.79 14.64
C SER A 67 -1.85 2.30 14.66
N ARG A 68 -1.61 0.99 14.88
CA ARG A 68 -0.27 0.40 14.80
C ARG A 68 0.32 0.45 13.39
N THR A 69 -0.51 0.26 12.36
CA THR A 69 -0.08 0.36 10.97
C THR A 69 0.26 1.80 10.61
N LEU A 70 -0.53 2.78 11.06
CA LEU A 70 -0.34 4.20 10.75
C LEU A 70 0.71 4.89 11.63
N ALA A 71 1.00 4.38 12.82
CA ALA A 71 1.94 4.98 13.77
C ALA A 71 3.29 5.40 13.15
N PRO A 72 4.03 4.53 12.43
CA PRO A 72 5.29 4.94 11.80
C PRO A 72 5.09 5.94 10.66
N LEU A 73 3.92 5.93 9.99
CA LEU A 73 3.62 6.87 8.90
C LEU A 73 3.28 8.28 9.42
N TRP A 74 2.73 8.41 10.64
CA TRP A 74 2.56 9.71 11.29
C TRP A 74 3.90 10.38 11.57
N VAL A 75 4.90 9.63 11.99
CA VAL A 75 6.27 10.16 12.19
C VAL A 75 6.84 10.68 10.87
N ALA A 76 6.65 9.92 9.78
CA ALA A 76 7.07 10.36 8.45
C ALA A 76 6.30 11.60 7.98
N ALA A 77 4.98 11.64 8.15
CA ALA A 77 4.14 12.76 7.75
C ALA A 77 4.49 14.06 8.49
N VAL A 78 4.65 13.99 9.81
CA VAL A 78 5.07 15.13 10.63
C VAL A 78 6.49 15.56 10.25
N GLY A 79 7.41 14.61 10.06
CA GLY A 79 8.76 14.92 9.62
C GLY A 79 8.81 15.64 8.27
N ILE A 80 8.08 15.13 7.28
CA ILE A 80 7.99 15.73 5.93
C ILE A 80 7.33 17.11 5.99
N GLY A 81 6.21 17.24 6.71
CA GLY A 81 5.50 18.51 6.84
C GLY A 81 6.32 19.59 7.55
N LEU A 82 7.00 19.23 8.65
CA LEU A 82 7.89 20.14 9.37
C LEU A 82 9.10 20.54 8.51
N PHE A 83 9.71 19.58 7.82
CA PHE A 83 10.86 19.87 6.96
C PHE A 83 10.44 20.80 5.82
N ASN A 84 9.29 20.56 5.19
CA ASN A 84 8.78 21.45 4.16
C ASN A 84 8.47 22.85 4.71
N MET A 85 7.81 22.95 5.86
CA MET A 85 7.51 24.22 6.52
C MET A 85 8.79 25.02 6.84
N LEU A 86 9.84 24.36 7.31
CA LEU A 86 11.08 25.02 7.73
C LEU A 86 11.96 25.44 6.54
N PHE A 87 12.03 24.61 5.50
CA PHE A 87 12.92 24.79 4.35
C PHE A 87 12.18 25.24 3.07
N SER A 88 10.93 25.72 3.19
CA SER A 88 10.17 26.22 2.05
C SER A 88 10.84 27.45 1.43
N ALA A 89 10.88 27.51 0.10
CA ALA A 89 11.35 28.69 -0.63
C ALA A 89 10.52 29.96 -0.31
N ILE A 90 9.26 29.78 0.10
CA ILE A 90 8.36 30.88 0.50
C ILE A 90 8.90 31.65 1.71
N ASN A 91 9.71 31.00 2.56
CA ASN A 91 10.33 31.66 3.71
C ASN A 91 11.37 32.72 3.31
N GLN A 92 11.85 32.70 2.06
CA GLN A 92 12.79 33.68 1.52
C GLN A 92 12.09 34.87 0.82
N ASP A 93 10.76 34.79 0.64
CA ASP A 93 10.00 35.83 -0.04
C ASP A 93 9.74 37.02 0.91
N PRO A 94 10.22 38.24 0.59
CA PRO A 94 10.03 39.41 1.44
C PRO A 94 8.56 39.77 1.68
N GLY A 95 7.68 39.43 0.72
CA GLY A 95 6.25 39.74 0.78
C GLY A 95 5.39 38.75 1.56
N ALA A 96 5.94 37.61 2.01
CA ALA A 96 5.19 36.57 2.71
C ALA A 96 4.89 36.95 4.17
N THR A 97 3.71 36.56 4.68
CA THR A 97 3.26 36.94 6.02
C THR A 97 4.11 36.24 7.09
N GLU A 98 4.88 37.00 7.88
CA GLU A 98 5.70 36.44 8.95
C GLU A 98 4.82 35.87 10.07
N LEU A 99 4.93 34.55 10.32
CA LEU A 99 4.23 33.91 11.43
C LEU A 99 5.12 33.89 12.68
N VAL A 100 6.34 33.36 12.54
CA VAL A 100 7.32 33.25 13.62
C VAL A 100 8.72 33.42 13.04
N ARG A 101 9.55 34.20 13.73
CA ARG A 101 10.97 34.36 13.42
C ARG A 101 11.80 33.80 14.57
N LEU A 102 12.48 32.69 14.32
CA LEU A 102 13.39 32.02 15.27
C LEU A 102 14.83 32.16 14.76
N GLY A 103 15.48 33.27 15.12
CA GLY A 103 16.85 33.56 14.69
C GLY A 103 16.99 33.69 13.15
N PRO A 104 17.86 32.90 12.48
CA PRO A 104 18.01 32.94 11.02
C PRO A 104 16.85 32.26 10.27
N LEU A 105 15.96 31.56 10.97
CA LEU A 105 14.82 30.86 10.38
C LEU A 105 13.56 31.73 10.49
N ARG A 106 13.13 32.26 9.35
CA ARG A 106 11.82 32.89 9.17
C ARG A 106 10.84 31.81 8.72
N VAL A 107 9.68 31.74 9.36
CA VAL A 107 8.59 30.85 8.93
C VAL A 107 7.40 31.70 8.52
N ALA A 108 7.07 31.62 7.24
CA ALA A 108 5.92 32.28 6.65
C ALA A 108 4.63 31.48 6.93
N GLN A 109 3.50 32.16 7.03
CA GLN A 109 2.19 31.53 7.22
C GLN A 109 1.86 30.57 6.06
N GLU A 110 2.21 30.97 4.84
CA GLU A 110 2.00 30.23 3.61
C GLU A 110 2.87 28.96 3.59
N ALA A 111 4.11 29.04 4.11
CA ALA A 111 4.98 27.88 4.29
C ALA A 111 4.44 26.90 5.34
N ALA A 112 3.83 27.40 6.42
CA ALA A 112 3.17 26.57 7.42
C ALA A 112 1.97 25.82 6.84
N LEU A 113 1.12 26.51 6.07
CA LEU A 113 -0.03 25.90 5.40
C LEU A 113 0.40 24.84 4.38
N ALA A 114 1.44 25.12 3.59
CA ALA A 114 2.00 24.17 2.64
C ALA A 114 2.58 22.93 3.34
N GLY A 115 3.31 23.12 4.43
CA GLY A 115 3.86 22.02 5.23
C GLY A 115 2.78 21.14 5.86
N VAL A 116 1.71 21.75 6.41
CA VAL A 116 0.55 21.03 6.93
C VAL A 116 -0.18 20.28 5.82
N GLY A 117 -0.40 20.91 4.67
CA GLY A 117 -1.04 20.27 3.52
C GLY A 117 -0.26 19.04 3.03
N LEU A 118 1.06 19.13 2.95
CA LEU A 118 1.92 18.00 2.60
C LEU A 118 1.89 16.90 3.67
N GLY A 119 1.97 17.25 4.95
CA GLY A 119 1.86 16.29 6.05
C GLY A 119 0.54 15.52 5.99
N LEU A 120 -0.58 16.23 5.80
CA LEU A 120 -1.90 15.63 5.65
C LEU A 120 -2.00 14.76 4.39
N ARG A 121 -1.34 15.13 3.28
CA ARG A 121 -1.28 14.29 2.07
C ARG A 121 -0.58 12.97 2.32
N VAL A 122 0.54 12.97 3.06
CA VAL A 122 1.24 11.74 3.45
C VAL A 122 0.33 10.86 4.31
N VAL A 123 -0.40 11.45 5.27
CA VAL A 123 -1.38 10.72 6.11
C VAL A 123 -2.52 10.15 5.28
N ALA A 124 -3.03 10.90 4.31
CA ALA A 124 -4.11 10.44 3.44
C ALA A 124 -3.66 9.25 2.59
N ILE A 125 -2.49 9.34 1.95
CA ILE A 125 -1.88 8.24 1.19
C ILE A 125 -1.70 7.00 2.09
N ALA A 126 -1.17 7.21 3.29
CA ALA A 126 -1.00 6.17 4.31
C ALA A 126 -2.33 5.49 4.69
N ALA A 127 -3.36 6.28 4.93
CA ALA A 127 -4.70 5.80 5.30
C ALA A 127 -5.32 4.95 4.19
N VAL A 128 -5.30 5.45 2.95
CA VAL A 128 -5.82 4.72 1.78
C VAL A 128 -5.10 3.40 1.58
N GLY A 129 -3.76 3.43 1.60
CA GLY A 129 -2.94 2.23 1.46
C GLY A 129 -3.16 1.21 2.60
N ALA A 130 -3.27 1.70 3.84
CA ALA A 130 -3.51 0.84 5.01
C ALA A 130 -4.88 0.16 4.93
N VAL A 131 -5.94 0.89 4.59
CA VAL A 131 -7.29 0.33 4.46
C VAL A 131 -7.37 -0.67 3.30
N PHE A 132 -6.76 -0.35 2.16
CA PHE A 132 -6.66 -1.28 1.04
C PHE A 132 -5.94 -2.58 1.44
N SER A 133 -4.76 -2.46 2.06
CA SER A 133 -3.96 -3.61 2.48
C SER A 133 -4.66 -4.47 3.53
N LEU A 134 -5.39 -3.86 4.47
CA LEU A 134 -6.07 -4.55 5.57
C LEU A 134 -7.47 -5.07 5.21
N THR A 135 -7.93 -4.89 3.97
CA THR A 135 -9.23 -5.41 3.50
C THR A 135 -9.13 -6.23 2.22
N THR A 136 -7.92 -6.42 1.67
CA THR A 136 -7.72 -7.05 0.37
C THR A 136 -6.75 -8.22 0.47
N ASP A 137 -7.26 -9.41 0.17
CA ASP A 137 -6.46 -10.62 0.05
C ASP A 137 -5.72 -10.64 -1.29
N ALA A 138 -4.41 -10.96 -1.26
CA ALA A 138 -3.57 -10.96 -2.46
C ALA A 138 -4.01 -11.98 -3.51
N THR A 139 -4.50 -13.15 -3.08
CA THR A 139 -4.99 -14.20 -3.99
C THR A 139 -6.28 -13.73 -4.67
N ARG A 140 -7.24 -13.20 -3.90
CA ARG A 140 -8.48 -12.64 -4.46
C ARG A 140 -8.21 -11.44 -5.37
N LEU A 141 -7.20 -10.63 -5.07
CA LEU A 141 -6.78 -9.53 -5.94
C LEU A 141 -6.32 -10.04 -7.29
N VAL A 142 -5.44 -11.04 -7.31
CA VAL A 142 -4.93 -11.63 -8.55
C VAL A 142 -6.04 -12.30 -9.35
N ASP A 143 -6.93 -13.07 -8.69
CA ASP A 143 -8.09 -13.67 -9.35
C ASP A 143 -8.99 -12.60 -10.00
N SER A 144 -9.21 -11.49 -9.31
CA SER A 144 -10.01 -10.38 -9.83
C SER A 144 -9.32 -9.64 -10.98
N LEU A 145 -8.00 -9.49 -10.95
CA LEU A 145 -7.22 -8.87 -12.04
C LEU A 145 -7.29 -9.70 -13.33
N VAL A 146 -7.22 -11.03 -13.19
CA VAL A 146 -7.37 -11.94 -14.33
C VAL A 146 -8.79 -11.91 -14.88
N GLN A 147 -9.80 -12.08 -14.01
CA GLN A 147 -11.18 -12.26 -14.47
C GLN A 147 -11.87 -10.96 -14.90
N GLN A 148 -11.61 -9.85 -14.19
CA GLN A 148 -12.32 -8.58 -14.42
C GLN A 148 -11.48 -7.59 -15.23
N ALA A 149 -10.18 -7.44 -14.90
CA ALA A 149 -9.29 -6.55 -15.62
C ALA A 149 -8.63 -7.22 -16.85
N ARG A 150 -8.88 -8.53 -17.08
CA ARG A 150 -8.35 -9.32 -18.20
C ARG A 150 -6.83 -9.27 -18.32
N VAL A 151 -6.14 -9.19 -17.18
CA VAL A 151 -4.68 -9.29 -17.13
C VAL A 151 -4.26 -10.71 -17.53
N PRO A 152 -3.21 -10.89 -18.35
CA PRO A 152 -2.80 -12.23 -18.76
C PRO A 152 -2.42 -13.10 -17.56
N GLU A 153 -3.03 -14.28 -17.47
CA GLU A 153 -2.89 -15.24 -16.36
C GLU A 153 -1.43 -15.54 -16.00
N ARG A 154 -0.57 -15.67 -17.02
CA ARG A 154 0.85 -15.97 -16.86
C ARG A 154 1.58 -14.94 -16.00
N PHE A 155 1.29 -13.65 -16.22
CA PHE A 155 1.91 -12.57 -15.44
C PHE A 155 1.25 -12.44 -14.06
N ALA A 156 -0.08 -12.51 -14.00
CA ALA A 156 -0.82 -12.31 -12.75
C ALA A 156 -0.49 -13.39 -11.70
N TYR A 157 -0.56 -14.67 -12.09
CA TYR A 157 -0.23 -15.78 -11.20
C TYR A 157 1.28 -15.94 -10.97
N GLY A 158 2.12 -15.55 -11.94
CA GLY A 158 3.57 -15.45 -11.74
C GLY A 158 3.95 -14.40 -10.69
N ALA A 159 3.29 -13.24 -10.69
CA ALA A 159 3.47 -12.22 -9.66
C ALA A 159 2.97 -12.69 -8.29
N LEU A 160 1.83 -13.38 -8.24
CA LEU A 160 1.32 -13.98 -6.99
C LEU A 160 2.31 -14.98 -6.39
N ALA A 161 2.86 -15.84 -7.25
CA ALA A 161 3.89 -16.80 -6.89
C ALA A 161 5.13 -16.13 -6.32
N ALA A 162 5.62 -15.07 -6.97
CA ALA A 162 6.75 -14.29 -6.49
C ALA A 162 6.46 -13.65 -5.11
N TYR A 163 5.25 -13.10 -4.92
CA TYR A 163 4.81 -12.55 -3.63
C TYR A 163 4.82 -13.62 -2.52
N GLN A 164 4.28 -14.81 -2.81
CA GLN A 164 4.27 -15.95 -1.88
C GLN A 164 5.67 -16.54 -1.62
N ALA A 165 6.65 -16.28 -2.48
CA ALA A 165 8.04 -16.71 -2.28
C ALA A 165 8.80 -15.85 -1.25
N ILE A 166 8.35 -14.62 -0.98
CA ILE A 166 9.03 -13.69 -0.06
C ILE A 166 9.22 -14.28 1.36
N PRO A 167 8.18 -14.85 2.01
CA PRO A 167 8.33 -15.44 3.34
C PRO A 167 9.31 -16.62 3.32
N ARG A 168 9.26 -17.45 2.27
CA ARG A 168 10.17 -18.57 2.08
C ARG A 168 11.62 -18.12 1.95
N PHE A 169 11.88 -17.03 1.22
CA PHE A 169 13.23 -16.47 1.15
C PHE A 169 13.72 -15.89 2.48
N ALA A 170 12.82 -15.41 3.33
CA ALA A 170 13.19 -14.98 4.68
C ALA A 170 13.63 -16.17 5.55
N GLU A 171 12.97 -17.33 5.42
CA GLU A 171 13.36 -18.59 6.07
C GLU A 171 14.69 -19.11 5.53
N ASP A 172 14.86 -19.15 4.22
CA ASP A 172 16.10 -19.53 3.54
C ASP A 172 17.28 -18.68 4.01
N LEU A 173 17.07 -17.37 4.11
CA LEU A 173 18.07 -16.43 4.62
C LEU A 173 18.40 -16.69 6.09
N ALA A 174 17.42 -17.06 6.92
CA ALA A 174 17.64 -17.43 8.31
C ALA A 174 18.49 -18.71 8.42
N THR A 175 18.17 -19.72 7.63
CA THR A 175 18.92 -20.98 7.53
C THR A 175 20.36 -20.75 7.07
N LEU A 176 20.57 -19.92 6.05
CA LEU A 176 21.90 -19.55 5.57
C LEU A 176 22.74 -18.84 6.65
N ARG A 177 22.12 -17.92 7.41
CA ARG A 177 22.78 -17.26 8.54
C ARG A 177 23.15 -18.26 9.63
N GLN A 178 22.27 -19.21 9.96
CA GLN A 178 22.55 -20.27 10.94
C GLN A 178 23.70 -21.17 10.49
N ALA A 179 23.69 -21.65 9.25
CA ALA A 179 24.74 -22.50 8.70
C ALA A 179 26.13 -21.83 8.73
N ARG A 180 26.19 -20.52 8.45
CA ARG A 180 27.44 -19.76 8.57
C ARG A 180 27.95 -19.67 10.00
N ARG A 181 27.06 -19.45 10.97
CA ARG A 181 27.44 -19.42 12.40
C ARG A 181 28.06 -20.74 12.85
N ILE A 182 27.54 -21.88 12.38
CA ILE A 182 28.10 -23.21 12.66
C ILE A 182 29.52 -23.33 12.10
N ARG A 183 29.78 -22.77 10.91
CA ARG A 183 31.12 -22.76 10.27
C ARG A 183 32.12 -21.79 10.92
N GLY A 184 31.82 -21.25 12.11
CA GLY A 184 32.66 -20.27 12.78
C GLY A 184 32.68 -18.89 12.10
N LEU A 185 31.89 -18.68 11.04
CA LEU A 185 31.79 -17.40 10.34
C LEU A 185 30.86 -16.47 11.15
N ARG A 186 31.43 -15.88 12.20
CA ARG A 186 30.79 -14.88 13.07
C ARG A 186 30.81 -13.51 12.38
N GLY A 187 29.66 -12.85 12.27
CA GLY A 187 29.53 -11.54 11.64
C GLY A 187 28.16 -11.32 11.01
N GLY A 188 27.83 -10.04 10.77
CA GLY A 188 26.56 -9.58 10.19
C GLY A 188 26.45 -9.83 8.68
N TRP A 189 26.14 -8.77 7.94
CA TRP A 189 25.98 -8.82 6.49
C TRP A 189 27.26 -9.26 5.78
N HIS A 190 27.13 -10.08 4.72
CA HIS A 190 28.26 -10.54 3.92
C HIS A 190 27.81 -10.99 2.52
N PRO A 191 28.51 -10.63 1.43
CA PRO A 191 28.05 -10.87 0.04
C PRO A 191 27.68 -12.33 -0.29
N ARG A 192 28.46 -13.30 0.19
CA ARG A 192 28.15 -14.74 0.05
C ARG A 192 26.75 -15.17 0.55
N LEU A 193 26.13 -14.43 1.47
CA LEU A 193 24.72 -14.67 1.86
C LEU A 193 23.77 -14.36 0.70
N LEU A 194 23.98 -13.23 0.03
CA LEU A 194 23.18 -12.82 -1.13
C LEU A 194 23.39 -13.78 -2.30
N LEU A 195 24.63 -14.20 -2.55
CA LEU A 195 24.93 -15.18 -3.59
C LEU A 195 24.25 -16.53 -3.31
N GLY A 196 24.33 -17.02 -2.06
CA GLY A 196 23.66 -18.27 -1.66
C GLY A 196 22.14 -18.16 -1.79
N LEU A 197 21.57 -17.03 -1.38
CA LEU A 197 20.13 -16.77 -1.51
C LEU A 197 19.71 -16.65 -2.98
N LEU A 198 20.53 -16.02 -3.84
CA LEU A 198 20.28 -15.91 -5.27
C LEU A 198 20.28 -17.28 -5.94
N VAL A 199 21.27 -18.12 -5.67
CA VAL A 199 21.32 -19.50 -6.19
C VAL A 199 20.09 -20.29 -5.76
N LEU A 200 19.67 -20.11 -4.50
CA LEU A 200 18.48 -20.77 -3.98
C LEU A 200 17.21 -20.24 -4.64
N ALA A 201 17.11 -18.93 -4.87
CA ALA A 201 16.00 -18.31 -5.60
C ALA A 201 15.90 -18.82 -7.04
N ILE A 202 17.03 -18.91 -7.76
CA ILE A 202 17.07 -19.47 -9.13
C ILE A 202 16.57 -20.91 -9.12
N ARG A 203 17.06 -21.76 -8.21
CA ARG A 203 16.61 -23.16 -8.10
C ARG A 203 15.13 -23.29 -7.76
N HIS A 204 14.60 -22.41 -6.92
CA HIS A 204 13.18 -22.40 -6.59
C HIS A 204 12.32 -21.98 -7.79
N GLY A 205 12.73 -20.93 -8.50
CA GLY A 205 12.05 -20.46 -9.71
C GLY A 205 12.04 -21.52 -10.80
N ASP A 206 13.17 -22.19 -11.04
CA ASP A 206 13.28 -23.24 -12.05
C ASP A 206 12.37 -24.44 -11.75
N ARG A 207 12.37 -24.91 -10.49
CA ARG A 207 11.42 -25.96 -10.06
C ARG A 207 9.96 -25.54 -10.21
N MET A 208 9.65 -24.27 -9.94
CA MET A 208 8.30 -23.74 -10.08
C MET A 208 7.87 -23.67 -11.55
N ALA A 209 8.75 -23.21 -12.44
CA ALA A 209 8.53 -23.18 -13.88
C ALA A 209 8.30 -24.59 -14.44
N LEU A 210 9.19 -25.54 -14.12
CA LEU A 210 9.04 -26.95 -14.52
C LEU A 210 7.72 -27.55 -13.99
N ALA A 211 7.32 -27.24 -12.76
CA ALA A 211 6.04 -27.69 -12.21
C ALA A 211 4.82 -27.05 -12.89
N MET A 212 4.93 -25.79 -13.33
CA MET A 212 3.89 -25.10 -14.10
C MET A 212 3.75 -25.72 -15.50
N ASP A 213 4.87 -25.95 -16.18
CA ASP A 213 4.91 -26.57 -17.51
C ASP A 213 4.37 -28.01 -17.48
N ALA A 214 4.74 -28.79 -16.46
CA ALA A 214 4.22 -30.15 -16.26
C ALA A 214 2.69 -30.18 -16.02
N ARG A 215 2.11 -29.08 -15.51
CA ARG A 215 0.66 -28.90 -15.36
C ARG A 215 0.02 -28.21 -16.57
N ALA A 216 0.77 -28.11 -17.68
CA ALA A 216 0.41 -27.45 -18.92
C ALA A 216 -0.01 -25.98 -18.75
N PHE A 217 0.53 -25.27 -17.76
CA PHE A 217 0.09 -23.91 -17.42
C PHE A 217 0.24 -22.97 -18.63
N GLY A 218 -0.86 -22.33 -19.02
CA GLY A 218 -0.90 -21.48 -20.22
C GLY A 218 -1.04 -22.19 -21.57
N SER A 219 -1.34 -23.49 -21.62
CA SER A 219 -1.51 -24.27 -22.86
C SER A 219 -2.88 -24.12 -23.56
N GLY A 220 -3.79 -23.30 -23.04
CA GLY A 220 -5.15 -23.18 -23.57
C GLY A 220 -6.13 -22.55 -22.58
N PRO A 221 -7.44 -22.51 -22.91
CA PRO A 221 -8.47 -21.95 -22.05
C PRO A 221 -8.55 -22.70 -20.71
N ARG A 222 -8.67 -21.95 -19.61
CA ARG A 222 -8.62 -22.45 -18.23
C ARG A 222 -9.94 -22.18 -17.51
N SER A 223 -10.32 -23.07 -16.61
CA SER A 223 -11.42 -22.84 -15.66
C SER A 223 -10.90 -22.15 -14.40
N SER A 224 -11.66 -21.19 -13.86
CA SER A 224 -11.35 -20.58 -12.57
C SER A 224 -11.87 -21.43 -11.41
N TYR A 225 -11.08 -21.57 -10.35
CA TYR A 225 -11.52 -22.21 -9.11
C TYR A 225 -12.41 -21.28 -8.26
N ARG A 226 -12.20 -19.96 -8.36
CA ARG A 226 -12.96 -18.95 -7.62
C ARG A 226 -13.50 -17.92 -8.58
N ASP A 227 -14.82 -17.91 -8.75
CA ASP A 227 -15.48 -16.89 -9.57
C ASP A 227 -15.50 -15.55 -8.84
N VAL A 228 -14.98 -14.50 -9.48
CA VAL A 228 -15.04 -13.11 -9.01
C VAL A 228 -16.01 -12.33 -9.89
N ARG A 229 -17.27 -12.28 -9.48
CA ARG A 229 -18.34 -11.58 -10.19
C ARG A 229 -18.51 -10.16 -9.67
N TRP A 230 -18.94 -9.27 -10.56
CA TRP A 230 -19.41 -7.94 -10.17
C TRP A 230 -20.68 -8.06 -9.35
N THR A 231 -20.74 -7.31 -8.25
CA THR A 231 -21.87 -7.26 -7.33
C THR A 231 -22.45 -5.85 -7.25
N ALA A 232 -23.70 -5.71 -6.85
CA ALA A 232 -24.32 -4.39 -6.66
C ALA A 232 -23.56 -3.53 -5.63
N LEU A 233 -22.93 -4.19 -4.64
CA LEU A 233 -22.07 -3.53 -3.65
C LEU A 233 -20.87 -2.83 -4.29
N ASP A 234 -20.31 -3.41 -5.36
CA ASP A 234 -19.23 -2.79 -6.13
C ASP A 234 -19.69 -1.46 -6.75
N GLY A 235 -20.91 -1.41 -7.29
CA GLY A 235 -21.49 -0.18 -7.83
C GLY A 235 -21.63 0.92 -6.76
N VAL A 236 -22.14 0.56 -5.58
CA VAL A 236 -22.33 1.52 -4.47
C VAL A 236 -20.99 2.04 -3.93
N VAL A 237 -20.02 1.15 -3.71
CA VAL A 237 -18.68 1.54 -3.23
C VAL A 237 -17.96 2.39 -4.29
N GLY A 238 -18.03 2.00 -5.56
CA GLY A 238 -17.44 2.73 -6.67
C GLY A 238 -18.01 4.14 -6.80
N LEU A 239 -19.34 4.27 -6.89
CA LEU A 239 -20.01 5.57 -6.98
C LEU A 239 -19.77 6.42 -5.74
N GLY A 240 -19.91 5.86 -4.54
CA GLY A 240 -19.67 6.58 -3.29
C GLY A 240 -18.25 7.12 -3.20
N SER A 241 -17.25 6.32 -3.57
CA SER A 241 -15.85 6.75 -3.59
C SER A 241 -15.54 7.79 -4.67
N GLY A 242 -16.21 7.73 -5.82
CA GLY A 242 -16.12 8.72 -6.89
C GLY A 242 -16.70 10.07 -6.46
N VAL A 243 -17.86 10.07 -5.80
CA VAL A 243 -18.47 11.29 -5.24
C VAL A 243 -17.54 11.93 -4.21
N VAL A 244 -16.94 11.13 -3.32
CA VAL A 244 -15.95 11.62 -2.34
C VAL A 244 -14.75 12.26 -3.03
N LEU A 245 -14.24 11.64 -4.10
CA LEU A 245 -13.12 12.18 -4.86
C LEU A 245 -13.47 13.52 -5.52
N VAL A 246 -14.62 13.60 -6.18
CA VAL A 246 -15.09 14.84 -6.83
C VAL A 246 -15.32 15.94 -5.79
N ALA A 247 -15.93 15.61 -4.66
CA ALA A 247 -16.12 16.55 -3.56
C ALA A 247 -14.77 17.06 -3.02
N ALA A 248 -13.80 16.16 -2.82
CA ALA A 248 -12.46 16.54 -2.38
C ALA A 248 -11.78 17.49 -3.37
N LEU A 249 -11.88 17.21 -4.67
CA LEU A 249 -11.30 18.06 -5.72
C LEU A 249 -12.01 19.42 -5.81
N ALA A 250 -13.34 19.45 -5.68
CA ALA A 250 -14.11 20.69 -5.69
C ALA A 250 -13.86 21.60 -4.48
N ILE A 251 -13.46 21.02 -3.33
CA ILE A 251 -13.05 21.79 -2.15
C ILE A 251 -11.65 22.39 -2.34
N GLY A 252 -10.80 21.77 -3.15
CA GLY A 252 -9.41 22.18 -3.38
C GLY A 252 -9.15 22.89 -4.71
N SER A 253 -10.21 23.32 -5.41
CA SER A 253 -10.18 24.12 -6.64
C SER A 253 -10.63 25.54 -6.37
#